data_AF-A0A534R842-F1
#
_entry.id   AF-A0A534R842-F1
#
_cell.length_a   1.000
_cell.length_b   1.000
_cell.length_c   1.000
_cell.angle_alpha   90.00
_cell.angle_beta   90.00
_cell.angle_gamma   90.00
#
_symmetry.space_group_name_H-M   'P 1'
#
loop_
_entity.id
_entity.type
_entity.pdbx_description
1 polymer ?
#
loop_
_entity_poly.entity_id
_entity_poly.type
_entity_poly.pdbx_seq_one_letter_code
_entity_poly.pdbx_strand_id
1 'polypeptide(L)' 'MPWESARGYNREVMNARLSVGIETNCTAPLRLERVSMRLFKLMGVDSLLLPDHYLSFVPRSVWNPESTPAARLVP' A
#
# COMPACT_ATOMS: atom_id res chain seq x y z
N MET A 1 25.85 21.77 -30.87
CA MET A 1 24.91 22.91 -30.72
C MET A 1 24.07 22.73 -29.43
N PRO A 2 23.62 23.79 -28.74
CA PRO A 2 22.93 23.68 -27.43
C PRO A 2 21.66 22.80 -27.44
N TRP A 3 20.98 22.68 -28.58
CA TRP A 3 19.75 21.92 -28.76
C TRP A 3 19.95 20.38 -28.88
N GLU A 4 21.19 19.91 -29.04
CA GLU A 4 21.50 18.47 -29.02
C GLU A 4 21.49 17.90 -27.61
N SER A 5 21.93 18.69 -26.62
CA SER A 5 21.88 18.36 -25.19
C SER A 5 20.43 18.23 -24.68
N ALA A 6 19.53 19.12 -25.12
CA ALA A 6 18.12 19.06 -24.77
C ALA A 6 17.40 17.78 -25.28
N ARG A 7 17.86 17.19 -26.40
CA ARG A 7 17.32 15.92 -26.90
C ARG A 7 17.77 14.72 -26.07
N GLY A 8 18.98 14.75 -25.52
CA GLY A 8 19.47 13.74 -24.59
C GLY A 8 18.70 13.77 -23.26
N TYR A 9 18.53 14.96 -22.68
CA TYR A 9 17.77 15.18 -21.45
C TYR A 9 16.31 14.72 -21.57
N ASN A 10 15.62 15.09 -22.66
CA ASN A 10 14.24 14.64 -22.89
C ASN A 10 14.12 13.12 -23.03
N ARG A 11 15.14 12.44 -23.55
CA ARG A 11 15.14 10.98 -23.73
C ARG A 11 15.37 10.22 -22.41
N GLU A 12 16.18 10.76 -21.51
CA GLU A 12 16.33 10.22 -20.14
C GLU A 12 15.06 10.40 -19.31
N VAL A 13 14.43 11.58 -19.38
CA VAL A 13 13.15 11.85 -18.68
C VAL A 13 12.01 10.99 -19.23
N MET A 14 11.96 10.75 -20.55
CA MET A 14 10.97 9.85 -21.16
C MET A 14 11.12 8.37 -20.74
N ASN A 15 12.27 7.96 -20.23
CA ASN A 15 12.54 6.57 -19.80
C ASN A 15 12.47 6.37 -18.27
N ALA A 16 12.24 7.43 -17.50
CA ALA A 16 12.07 7.32 -16.06
C ALA A 16 10.66 6.76 -15.75
N ARG A 17 10.56 5.43 -15.60
CA ARG A 17 9.33 4.79 -15.10
C ARG A 17 9.15 5.14 -13.63
N LEU A 18 8.08 5.87 -13.30
CA LEU A 18 7.68 6.10 -11.92
C LEU A 18 7.17 4.79 -11.31
N SER A 19 7.79 4.35 -10.21
CA SER A 19 7.29 3.24 -9.39
C SER A 19 6.38 3.77 -8.29
N VAL A 20 5.23 3.15 -8.11
CA VAL A 20 4.25 3.55 -7.08
C VAL A 20 4.11 2.43 -6.05
N GLY A 21 4.31 2.78 -4.79
CA GLY A 21 4.12 1.89 -3.65
C GLY A 21 2.93 2.29 -2.78
N ILE A 22 2.37 1.32 -2.05
CA ILE A 22 1.35 1.56 -1.03
C ILE A 22 1.83 1.03 0.32
N GLU A 23 1.79 1.89 1.33
CA GLU A 23 1.81 1.47 2.73
C GLU A 23 0.40 1.13 3.17
N THR A 24 0.26 -0.07 3.73
CA THR A 24 -1.03 -0.59 4.19
C THR A 24 -1.25 -0.26 5.67
N ASN A 25 -2.50 -0.38 6.11
CA ASN A 25 -2.87 -0.01 7.48
C ASN A 25 -2.62 -1.13 8.51
N CYS A 26 -2.27 -2.33 8.04
CA CYS A 26 -2.27 -3.56 8.84
C CYS A 26 -3.63 -3.78 9.53
N THR A 27 -4.74 -3.64 8.80
CA THR A 27 -6.09 -3.65 9.37
C THR A 27 -6.50 -5.04 9.87
N ALA A 28 -7.03 -5.09 11.09
CA ALA A 28 -7.62 -6.30 11.65
C ALA A 28 -9.04 -6.52 11.11
N PRO A 29 -9.47 -7.77 10.89
CA PRO A 29 -8.65 -8.98 10.93
C PRO A 29 -7.67 -9.04 9.74
N LEU A 30 -6.51 -9.69 9.89
CA LEU A 30 -5.48 -9.78 8.83
C LEU A 30 -5.98 -10.36 7.49
N ARG A 31 -7.13 -11.05 7.49
CA ARG A 31 -7.81 -11.48 6.26
C ARG A 31 -8.34 -10.30 5.45
N LEU A 32 -8.84 -9.26 6.10
CA LEU A 32 -9.28 -8.02 5.48
C LEU A 32 -8.10 -7.30 4.84
N GLU A 33 -7.00 -7.14 5.58
CA GLU A 33 -5.75 -6.58 5.05
C GLU A 33 -5.27 -7.33 3.80
N ARG A 34 -5.28 -8.67 3.85
CA ARG A 34 -4.90 -9.50 2.70
C ARG A 34 -5.77 -9.25 1.46
N VAL A 35 -7.06 -8.98 1.63
CA VAL A 35 -7.96 -8.62 0.52
C VAL A 35 -7.57 -7.26 -0.06
N SER A 36 -7.31 -6.27 0.79
CA SER A 36 -6.83 -4.95 0.37
C SER A 36 -5.51 -5.04 -0.42
N MET A 37 -4.53 -5.78 0.10
CA MET A 37 -3.25 -6.02 -0.60
C MET A 37 -3.44 -6.65 -1.98
N ARG A 38 -4.39 -7.59 -2.13
CA ARG A 38 -4.70 -8.18 -3.44
C ARG A 38 -5.33 -7.16 -4.38
N LEU A 39 -6.21 -6.30 -3.88
CA LEU A 39 -6.79 -5.21 -4.66
C LEU A 39 -5.72 -4.22 -5.13
N PHE A 40 -4.77 -3.84 -4.25
CA PHE A 40 -3.65 -2.97 -4.61
C PHE A 40 -2.79 -3.55 -5.74
N LYS A 41 -2.52 -4.86 -5.71
CA LYS A 41 -1.83 -5.54 -6.83
C LYS A 41 -2.63 -5.48 -8.13
N LEU A 42 -3.95 -5.67 -8.05
CA LEU A 42 -4.83 -5.56 -9.23
C LEU A 42 -4.87 -4.14 -9.79
N MET A 43 -4.68 -3.13 -8.97
CA MET A 43 -4.60 -1.73 -9.38
C MET A 43 -3.23 -1.32 -9.95
N GLY A 44 -2.27 -2.26 -10.04
CA GLY A 44 -0.98 -2.03 -10.67
C GLY A 44 0.08 -1.38 -9.77
N VAL A 45 -0.08 -1.47 -8.45
CA VAL A 45 0.92 -1.00 -7.49
C VAL A 45 2.19 -1.85 -7.58
N ASP A 46 3.35 -1.21 -7.63
CA ASP A 46 4.66 -1.87 -7.82
C ASP A 46 5.21 -2.45 -6.50
N SER A 47 4.89 -1.86 -5.36
CA SER A 47 5.35 -2.32 -4.04
C SER A 47 4.30 -2.19 -2.93
N LEU A 48 4.37 -3.09 -1.95
CA LEU A 48 3.51 -3.09 -0.78
C LEU A 48 4.37 -3.04 0.48
N LEU A 49 4.06 -2.09 1.37
CA LEU A 49 4.65 -2.01 2.71
C LEU A 49 3.57 -2.39 3.73
N LEU A 50 3.83 -3.48 4.47
CA LEU A 50 3.01 -3.90 5.59
C LEU A 50 3.72 -3.51 6.88
N PRO A 51 3.22 -2.51 7.64
CA PRO A 51 3.80 -2.15 8.92
C PRO A 51 3.64 -3.29 9.91
N ASP A 52 4.55 -3.38 10.87
CA ASP A 52 4.52 -4.34 11.98
C ASP A 52 3.54 -3.96 13.09
N HIS A 53 2.82 -2.84 12.93
CA HIS A 53 1.87 -2.29 13.88
C HIS A 53 0.63 -1.72 13.18
N TYR A 54 -0.45 -1.57 13.93
CA TYR A 54 -1.69 -0.96 13.44
C TYR A 54 -1.47 0.54 13.18
N LEU A 55 -1.77 0.99 11.95
CA LEU A 55 -1.71 2.41 11.57
C LEU A 55 -3.08 3.06 11.39
N SER A 56 -4.18 2.32 11.59
CA SER A 56 -5.52 2.84 11.31
C SER A 56 -6.60 2.27 12.20
N PHE A 57 -7.82 2.75 11.98
CA PHE A 57 -9.01 2.32 12.68
C PHE A 57 -9.52 0.99 12.11
N VAL A 58 -10.05 0.15 12.99
CA VAL A 58 -10.77 -1.06 12.60
C VAL A 58 -12.26 -0.80 12.73
N PRO A 59 -13.08 -1.07 11.69
CA PRO A 59 -14.52 -0.91 11.79
C PRO A 59 -15.09 -1.74 12.95
N ARG A 60 -15.99 -1.13 13.74
CA ARG A 60 -16.60 -1.78 14.92
C ARG A 60 -17.27 -3.13 14.59
N SER A 61 -17.83 -3.27 13.39
CA SER A 61 -18.47 -4.51 12.93
C SER A 61 -17.51 -5.70 12.87
N VAL A 62 -16.21 -5.48 12.69
CA VAL A 62 -15.17 -6.53 12.63
C VAL A 62 -14.21 -6.49 13.83
N TRP A 63 -14.42 -5.55 14.76
CA TRP A 63 -13.72 -5.48 16.05
C TRP A 63 -14.48 -6.27 17.11
N ASN A 64 -14.45 -7.60 16.98
CA ASN A 64 -15.03 -8.51 17.96
C ASN A 64 -14.09 -9.70 18.22
N PRO A 65 -14.22 -10.41 19.35
CA PRO A 65 -13.34 -11.53 19.70
C PRO A 65 -13.34 -12.72 18.74
N GLU A 66 -14.32 -12.83 17.86
CA GLU A 66 -14.46 -13.93 16.88
C GLU A 66 -13.64 -13.65 15.61
N SER A 67 -13.67 -12.40 15.13
CA SER A 67 -12.90 -11.98 13.95
C SER A 67 -11.51 -11.44 14.32
N THR A 68 -11.41 -10.71 15.42
CA THR A 68 -10.20 -9.99 15.86
C THR A 68 -9.85 -10.35 17.30
N PRO A 69 -8.95 -11.33 17.54
CA PRO A 69 -8.62 -11.80 18.89
C PRO A 69 -8.13 -10.69 19.85
N ALA A 70 -7.49 -9.65 19.33
CA ALA A 70 -7.04 -8.49 20.11
C ALA A 70 -8.20 -7.72 20.79
N ALA A 71 -9.42 -7.83 20.26
CA ALA A 71 -10.61 -7.22 20.87
C ALA A 71 -10.97 -7.83 22.25
N ARG A 72 -10.34 -8.94 22.65
CA ARG A 72 -10.45 -9.48 24.02
C ARG A 72 -9.64 -8.67 25.04
N LEU A 73 -8.62 -7.96 24.58
CA LEU A 73 -7.70 -7.19 25.41
C LEU A 73 -8.02 -5.70 25.37
N VAL A 74 -8.49 -5.21 24.22
CA VAL A 74 -8.83 -3.80 23.98
C VAL A 74 -10.29 -3.75 23.47
N PRO A 75 -11.26 -3.47 24.35
CA PRO A 75 -12.69 -3.46 24.00
C PRO A 75 -13.09 -2.27 23.13
#